data_AF-A0A2V7EN85-F1
#
_entry.id   AF-A0A2V7EN85-F1
#
_cell.length_a   1.000
_cell.length_b   1.000
_cell.length_c   1.000
_cell.angle_alpha   90.00
_cell.angle_beta   90.00
_cell.angle_gamma   90.00
#
_symmetry.space_group_name_H-M   'P 1'
#
loop_
_entity.id
_entity.type
_entity.pdbx_description
1 polymer ?
#
loop_
_entity_poly.entity_id
_entity_poly.type
_entity_poly.pdbx_seq_one_letter_code
_entity_poly.pdbx_strand_id
1 'polypeptide(L)' 'MRTERINAFSDGVIAILITILVLELKVPHSADLAALHDLLPVFLAYVLSFVVIAIYWNNHHHM' A
#
# COMPACT_ATOMS: atom_id res chain seq x y z
N MET A 1 -6.48 -28.00 -3.04
CA MET A 1 -5.51 -27.96 -4.17
C MET A 1 -5.75 -26.81 -5.16
N ARG A 2 -6.87 -26.70 -5.91
CA ARG A 2 -7.03 -25.58 -6.88
C ARG A 2 -7.21 -24.20 -6.21
N THR A 3 -8.05 -24.13 -5.18
CA THR A 3 -8.33 -22.88 -4.44
C THR A 3 -7.10 -22.36 -3.70
N GLU A 4 -6.35 -23.23 -3.04
CA GLU A 4 -5.14 -22.81 -2.30
C GLU A 4 -4.05 -22.21 -3.20
N ARG A 5 -3.91 -22.70 -4.44
CA ARG A 5 -2.98 -22.09 -5.41
C ARG A 5 -3.40 -20.68 -5.81
N ILE A 6 -4.70 -20.44 -5.92
CA ILE A 6 -5.24 -19.11 -6.24
C ILE A 6 -5.05 -18.18 -5.03
N ASN A 7 -5.35 -18.65 -3.82
CA ASN A 7 -5.16 -17.84 -2.60
C ASN A 7 -3.68 -17.46 -2.42
N ALA A 8 -2.76 -18.41 -2.57
CA ALA A 8 -1.32 -18.12 -2.48
C ALA A 8 -0.82 -17.15 -3.57
N PHE A 9 -1.38 -17.24 -4.78
CA PHE A 9 -1.06 -16.29 -5.85
C PHE A 9 -1.58 -14.88 -5.52
N SER A 10 -2.84 -14.76 -5.09
CA SER A 10 -3.45 -13.50 -4.68
C SER A 10 -2.72 -12.85 -3.51
N ASP A 11 -2.30 -13.63 -2.50
CA ASP A 11 -1.49 -13.14 -1.38
C ASP A 11 -0.17 -12.52 -1.87
N GLY A 12 0.51 -13.18 -2.83
CA GLY A 12 1.71 -12.64 -3.46
C GLY A 12 1.47 -11.34 -4.20
N VAL A 13 0.38 -11.26 -4.97
CA VAL A 13 -0.01 -10.03 -5.69
C VAL A 13 -0.29 -8.89 -4.71
N ILE A 14 -1.05 -9.15 -3.64
CA ILE A 14 -1.39 -8.13 -2.64
C ILE A 14 -0.15 -7.68 -1.87
N ALA A 15 0.75 -8.59 -1.51
CA ALA A 15 2.03 -8.25 -0.89
C ALA A 15 2.86 -7.32 -1.78
N ILE A 16 2.94 -7.61 -3.08
CA ILE A 16 3.62 -6.73 -4.03
C ILE A 16 2.94 -5.36 -4.05
N LEU A 17 1.61 -5.29 -4.22
CA LEU A 17 0.84 -4.03 -4.22
C LEU A 17 1.15 -3.14 -3.00
N ILE A 18 1.16 -3.73 -1.81
CA ILE A 18 1.48 -3.04 -0.56
C ILE A 18 2.89 -2.43 -0.60
N THR A 19 3.88 -3.13 -1.17
CA THR A 19 5.25 -2.61 -1.28
C THR A 19 5.43 -1.53 -2.34
N ILE A 20 4.70 -1.59 -3.47
CA ILE A 20 4.82 -0.56 -4.53
C ILE A 20 4.15 0.75 -4.13
N LEU A 21 3.12 0.72 -3.28
CA LEU A 21 2.40 1.92 -2.85
C LEU A 21 3.33 3.01 -2.29
N VAL A 22 4.39 2.63 -1.57
CA VAL A 22 5.31 3.59 -0.94
C VAL A 22 6.18 4.31 -1.97
N LEU A 23 6.35 3.74 -3.17
CA LEU A 23 7.19 4.34 -4.22
C LEU A 23 6.60 5.63 -4.79
N GLU A 24 5.28 5.84 -4.64
CA GLU A 24 4.62 7.09 -5.01
C GLU A 24 4.87 8.22 -4.00
N LEU A 25 5.32 7.90 -2.77
CA LEU A 25 5.72 8.88 -1.77
C LEU A 25 7.12 9.43 -2.10
N LYS A 26 7.17 10.41 -3.00
CA LYS A 26 8.41 11.02 -3.47
C LYS A 26 9.01 11.95 -2.42
N VAL A 27 10.34 11.96 -2.34
CA VAL A 27 11.08 12.88 -1.48
C VAL A 27 10.90 14.31 -2.02
N PRO A 28 10.59 15.30 -1.15
CA PRO A 28 10.50 16.69 -1.57
C PRO A 28 11.85 17.21 -2.08
N HIS A 29 11.82 18.15 -3.03
CA HIS A 29 13.04 18.68 -3.67
C HIS A 29 13.87 19.57 -2.73
N SER A 30 13.28 20.13 -1.69
CA SER A 30 13.96 20.93 -0.67
C SER A 30 14.10 20.15 0.64
N ALA A 31 15.15 20.47 1.39
CA ALA A 31 15.48 19.83 2.67
C ALA A 31 14.79 20.49 3.88
N ASP A 32 13.91 21.47 3.65
CA ASP A 32 13.24 22.21 4.71
C ASP A 32 12.03 21.44 5.24
N LEU A 33 11.81 21.52 6.56
CA LEU A 33 10.64 20.89 7.20
C LEU A 33 9.31 21.38 6.61
N ALA A 34 9.25 22.61 6.10
CA ALA A 34 8.06 23.17 5.46
C ALA A 34 7.63 22.36 4.21
N ALA A 35 8.59 21.74 3.50
CA ALA A 35 8.30 20.97 2.30
C ALA A 35 7.59 19.63 2.58
N LEU A 36 7.60 19.15 3.83
CA LEU A 36 6.80 18.00 4.25
C LEU A 36 5.29 18.32 4.23
N HIS A 37 4.90 19.59 4.40
CA HIS A 37 3.50 19.99 4.39
C HIS A 37 2.85 19.73 3.03
N ASP A 38 3.58 19.97 1.94
CA ASP A 38 3.09 19.72 0.58
C ASP A 38 2.96 18.22 0.27
N LEU A 39 3.70 17.37 0.99
CA LEU A 39 3.62 15.92 0.87
C LEU A 39 2.44 15.31 1.64
N LEU A 40 1.86 16.07 2.58
CA LEU A 40 0.82 15.58 3.49
C LEU A 40 -0.41 15.00 2.76
N PRO A 41 -0.97 15.63 1.71
CA PRO A 41 -2.10 15.05 0.97
C PRO A 41 -1.76 13.71 0.32
N VAL A 42 -0.56 13.58 -0.25
CA VAL A 42 -0.08 12.34 -0.89
C VAL A 42 0.17 11.26 0.16
N PHE A 43 0.77 11.64 1.29
CA PHE A 43 0.99 10.73 2.41
C PHE A 43 -0.34 10.18 2.97
N LEU A 44 -1.35 11.03 3.15
CA LEU A 44 -2.68 10.61 3.61
C LEU A 44 -3.35 9.67 2.59
N ALA A 45 -3.24 9.96 1.29
CA ALA A 45 -3.74 9.08 0.24
C ALA A 45 -3.03 7.71 0.25
N TYR A 46 -1.71 7.70 0.47
CA TYR A 46 -0.92 6.48 0.66
C TYR A 46 -1.41 5.67 1.87
N VAL A 47 -1.55 6.29 3.05
CA VAL A 47 -2.01 5.61 4.27
C VAL A 47 -3.41 5.04 4.08
N LEU A 48 -4.34 5.82 3.51
CA LEU A 48 -5.70 5.36 3.24
C LEU A 48 -5.69 4.15 2.29
N SER A 49 -4.91 4.22 1.22
CA SER A 49 -4.80 3.13 0.23
C SER A 49 -4.20 1.87 0.86
N PHE A 50 -3.14 2.02 1.66
CA PHE A 50 -2.53 0.93 2.39
C PHE A 50 -3.54 0.24 3.32
N VAL A 51 -4.29 1.01 4.11
CA VAL A 51 -5.30 0.48 5.05
C VAL A 51 -6.40 -0.27 4.29
N VAL A 52 -6.91 0.29 3.19
CA VAL A 52 -7.96 -0.35 2.38
C VAL A 52 -7.47 -1.68 1.81
N ILE A 53 -6.25 -1.73 1.25
CA ILE A 53 -5.69 -2.98 0.71
C ILE A 53 -5.42 -3.98 1.83
N ALA A 54 -4.94 -3.55 2.99
CA ALA A 54 -4.70 -4.42 4.14
C ALA A 54 -6.01 -5.04 4.68
N ILE A 55 -7.10 -4.26 4.75
CA ILE A 55 -8.43 -4.77 5.11
C ILE A 55 -8.91 -5.78 4.07
N TYR A 56 -8.76 -5.45 2.78
CA TYR A 56 -9.12 -6.35 1.69
C TYR A 56 -8.35 -7.68 1.78
N TRP A 57 -7.04 -7.61 2.02
CA TRP A 57 -6.20 -8.80 2.21
C TRP A 57 -6.66 -9.63 3.41
N ASN A 58 -6.93 -8.99 4.56
CA ASN A 58 -7.38 -9.69 5.75
C ASN A 58 -8.69 -10.44 5.49
N ASN A 59 -9.63 -9.81 4.78
CA ASN A 59 -10.87 -10.43 4.35
C ASN A 59 -10.62 -11.57 3.35
N HIS A 60 -9.68 -11.42 2.41
CA HIS A 60 -9.32 -12.44 1.44
C HIS A 60 -8.66 -13.67 2.07
N HIS A 61 -7.77 -13.46 3.05
CA HIS A 61 -6.98 -14.51 3.67
C HIS A 61 -7.77 -15.32 4.71
N HIS A 62 -8.80 -14.72 5.33
CA HIS A 62 -9.69 -15.41 6.26
C HIS A 62 -10.87 -16.14 5.60
N MET A 63 -11.14 -15.90 4.31
CA MET A 63 -12.21 -16.58 3.54
C MET A 63 -11.69 -17.81 2.80
#